data_AF-A0A962KT10-F1
#
_entry.id   AF-A0A962KT10-F1
#
_cell.length_a   1.000
_cell.length_b   1.000
_cell.length_c   1.000
_cell.angle_alpha   90.00
_cell.angle_beta   90.00
_cell.angle_gamma   90.00
#
_symmetry.space_group_name_H-M   'P 1'
#
loop_
_entity.id
_entity.type
_entity.pdbx_description
1 polymer ?
#
loop_
_entity_poly.entity_id
_entity_poly.type
_entity_poly.pdbx_seq_one_letter_code
_entity_poly.pdbx_strand_id
1 'polypeptide(L)'
;MRSATVKLSSLGDSFEGVTAKAGTVLRHVKFEDMAGLTLSEQPMIGDVLLAKVVRVGDKDTLQTKNGRNLQLHPGDKVLVAYGNRYAVSEYHAHVPPDMRVCHLVSSGGVASYIESSNSFMGRPTLIKPLGLAVNADGQVMNMKDYSLRPPGFVLRNRPTAIVVLGTGMDSGKTTTAAALVKGLERAGFAPGFGKMTGTGLSSDIHKPQDAGAVAICDFVDMGYPSTYEVSTKELVEIFDALTANLTLRSSKVNIIEIADGVLQSDNQQLLRSEAFTSKIDGVILAASGGLSALYAAEELKRLNIPVLTVSGLFTTAPLAVQEFTDHIPPASRPLLGVLTPKQLMMKKNALLLMDTVQGRVQPANDSRRDGEPEAVELSA
;
A
#
# COMPACT_ATOMS: atom_id res chain seq x y z
N MET A 1 -15.01 21.88 -14.82
CA MET A 1 -14.07 20.74 -14.85
C MET A 1 -12.68 21.26 -15.14
N ARG A 2 -11.71 21.14 -14.22
CA ARG A 2 -10.31 21.44 -14.57
C ARG A 2 -9.86 20.42 -15.63
N SER A 3 -9.16 20.90 -16.65
CA SER A 3 -8.62 20.05 -17.72
C SER A 3 -7.84 18.89 -17.11
N ALA A 4 -8.08 17.67 -17.59
CA ALA A 4 -7.29 16.49 -17.22
C ALA A 4 -5.91 16.47 -17.90
N THR A 5 -5.59 17.55 -18.62
CA THR A 5 -4.31 17.77 -19.28
C THR A 5 -3.64 19.03 -18.75
N VAL A 6 -2.31 18.98 -18.70
CA VAL A 6 -1.42 20.08 -18.34
C VAL A 6 -0.99 20.77 -19.63
N LYS A 7 -1.10 22.10 -19.67
CA LYS A 7 -0.57 22.89 -20.80
C LYS A 7 0.94 22.95 -20.69
N LEU A 8 1.65 22.74 -21.80
CA LEU A 8 3.11 22.73 -21.84
C LEU A 8 3.72 24.03 -22.37
N SER A 9 2.91 25.05 -22.64
CA SER A 9 3.37 26.32 -23.22
C SER A 9 4.44 27.04 -22.39
N SER A 10 4.55 26.74 -21.09
CA SER A 10 5.63 27.27 -20.23
C SER A 10 7.02 26.72 -20.58
N LEU A 11 7.10 25.62 -21.34
CA LEU A 11 8.36 24.99 -21.75
C LEU A 11 9.01 25.64 -23.00
N GLY A 12 8.40 26.70 -23.54
CA GLY A 12 8.87 27.45 -24.70
C GLY A 12 8.02 27.23 -25.97
N ASP A 13 8.33 28.00 -27.01
CA ASP A 13 7.52 28.12 -28.24
C ASP A 13 7.24 26.77 -28.94
N SER A 14 8.18 25.81 -28.84
CA SER A 14 8.01 24.46 -29.42
C SER A 14 6.89 23.64 -28.75
N PHE A 15 6.38 24.08 -27.60
CA PHE A 15 5.27 23.48 -26.87
C PHE A 15 3.99 24.33 -26.88
N GLU A 16 3.94 25.39 -27.69
CA GLU A 16 2.73 26.21 -27.83
C GLU A 16 1.54 25.36 -28.33
N GLY A 17 0.40 25.48 -27.65
CA GLY A 17 -0.80 24.66 -27.93
C GLY A 17 -0.69 23.17 -27.54
N VAL A 18 0.46 22.70 -27.04
CA VAL A 18 0.66 21.30 -26.64
C VAL A 18 0.16 21.07 -25.22
N THR A 19 -0.47 19.92 -25.00
CA THR A 19 -0.89 19.47 -23.66
C THR A 19 -0.40 18.05 -23.37
N ALA A 20 -0.21 17.73 -22.09
CA ALA A 20 0.13 16.40 -21.62
C ALA A 20 -0.92 15.84 -20.66
N LYS A 21 -1.17 14.53 -20.73
CA LYS A 21 -1.98 13.80 -19.75
C LYS A 21 -1.12 13.51 -18.53
N ALA A 22 -1.60 13.83 -17.33
CA ALA A 22 -0.83 13.63 -16.10
C ALA A 22 -1.33 12.42 -15.30
N GLY A 23 -0.40 11.59 -14.85
CA GLY A 23 -0.68 10.44 -13.99
C GLY A 23 -1.01 10.84 -12.55
N THR A 24 -1.83 10.05 -11.88
CA THR A 24 -2.26 10.26 -10.49
C THR A 24 -1.11 10.23 -9.49
N VAL A 25 0.01 9.57 -9.81
CA VAL A 25 1.21 9.63 -8.96
C VAL A 25 1.75 11.06 -8.82
N LEU A 26 1.48 11.93 -9.79
CA LEU A 26 1.90 13.34 -9.75
C LEU A 26 0.85 14.27 -9.12
N ARG A 27 -0.14 13.76 -8.38
CA ARG A 27 -1.29 14.56 -7.91
C ARG A 27 -0.95 15.74 -7.00
N HIS A 28 0.24 15.75 -6.37
CA HIS A 28 0.74 16.85 -5.54
C HIS A 28 1.77 17.73 -6.23
N VAL A 29 2.30 17.28 -7.39
CA VAL A 29 3.24 18.07 -8.16
C VAL A 29 2.53 19.31 -8.68
N LYS A 30 3.09 20.47 -8.38
CA LYS A 30 2.61 21.76 -8.88
C LYS A 30 3.21 22.00 -10.25
N PHE A 31 2.48 21.64 -11.30
CA PHE A 31 2.97 21.80 -12.68
C PHE A 31 3.25 23.25 -13.10
N GLU A 32 2.81 24.23 -12.31
CA GLU A 32 3.19 25.65 -12.50
C GLU A 32 4.67 25.93 -12.18
N ASP A 33 5.31 25.08 -11.37
CA ASP A 33 6.73 25.19 -11.07
C ASP A 33 7.61 24.73 -12.24
N MET A 34 7.03 24.02 -13.22
CA MET A 34 7.75 23.47 -14.37
C MET A 34 8.14 24.57 -15.36
N ALA A 35 9.43 24.89 -15.40
CA ALA A 35 10.01 25.96 -16.20
C ALA A 35 10.83 25.45 -17.41
N GLY A 36 11.15 24.16 -17.46
CA GLY A 36 11.94 23.60 -18.57
C GLY A 36 12.01 22.08 -18.56
N LEU A 37 12.82 21.56 -19.47
CA LEU A 37 13.18 20.15 -19.53
C LEU A 37 14.70 19.99 -19.58
N THR A 38 15.21 18.97 -18.89
CA THR A 38 16.61 18.54 -19.02
C THR A 38 16.70 17.07 -19.42
N LEU A 39 17.82 16.71 -20.05
CA LEU A 39 18.23 15.31 -20.13
C LEU A 39 19.04 14.97 -18.88
N SER A 40 18.99 13.70 -18.47
CA SER A 40 19.78 13.15 -17.38
C SER A 40 20.38 11.83 -17.81
N GLU A 41 21.62 11.59 -17.40
CA GLU A 41 22.27 10.28 -17.54
C GLU A 41 22.03 9.37 -16.34
N GLN A 42 21.29 9.84 -15.32
CA GLN A 42 20.94 9.06 -14.13
C GLN A 42 19.56 9.51 -13.61
N PRO A 43 18.45 9.08 -14.24
CA PRO A 43 17.13 9.38 -13.70
C PRO A 43 16.93 8.69 -12.35
N MET A 44 16.23 9.36 -11.44
CA MET A 44 16.00 8.90 -10.08
C MET A 44 14.52 8.57 -9.84
N ILE A 45 14.26 7.74 -8.84
CA ILE A 45 12.88 7.47 -8.39
C ILE A 45 12.21 8.78 -7.97
N GLY A 46 11.00 9.00 -8.47
CA GLY A 46 10.21 10.21 -8.22
C GLY A 46 10.46 11.36 -9.19
N ASP A 47 11.45 11.27 -10.10
CA ASP A 47 11.69 12.32 -11.08
C ASP A 47 10.47 12.48 -12.00
N VAL A 48 10.04 13.72 -12.18
CA VAL A 48 8.91 14.06 -13.04
C VAL A 48 9.35 14.02 -14.50
N LEU A 49 8.83 13.05 -15.25
CA LEU A 49 9.17 12.77 -16.63
C LEU A 49 8.08 13.25 -17.58
N LEU A 50 8.47 14.05 -18.57
CA LEU A 50 7.67 14.24 -19.79
C LEU A 50 8.06 13.19 -20.83
N ALA A 51 7.10 12.43 -21.32
CA ALA A 51 7.32 11.40 -22.34
C ALA A 51 6.28 11.45 -23.47
N LYS A 52 6.61 10.84 -24.60
CA LYS A 52 5.70 10.59 -25.73
C LYS A 52 5.28 9.12 -25.74
N VAL A 53 3.99 8.84 -25.83
CA VAL A 53 3.49 7.47 -26.08
C VAL A 53 3.92 7.04 -27.48
N VAL A 54 4.72 5.98 -27.57
CA VAL A 54 5.18 5.41 -28.85
C VAL A 54 4.18 4.36 -29.33
N ARG A 55 3.76 3.48 -28.41
CA ARG A 55 2.82 2.39 -28.68
C ARG A 55 1.99 2.11 -27.45
N VAL A 56 0.70 1.94 -27.63
CA VAL A 56 -0.23 1.52 -26.57
C VAL A 56 -0.20 -0.01 -26.43
N GLY A 57 -0.22 -0.49 -25.21
CA GLY A 57 -0.19 -1.88 -24.81
C GLY A 57 -1.27 -2.19 -23.77
N ASP A 58 -0.94 -3.08 -22.83
CA ASP A 58 -1.82 -3.50 -21.72
C ASP A 58 -2.26 -2.34 -20.79
N LYS A 59 -1.39 -1.36 -20.57
CA LYS A 59 -1.69 -0.11 -19.85
C LYS A 59 -2.15 0.93 -20.84
N ASP A 60 -3.39 0.78 -21.28
CA ASP A 60 -4.00 1.62 -22.32
C ASP A 60 -4.63 2.91 -21.78
N THR A 61 -4.62 3.08 -20.46
CA THR A 61 -5.15 4.24 -19.76
C THR A 61 -4.16 4.82 -18.75
N LEU A 62 -4.32 6.12 -18.49
CA LEU A 62 -3.66 6.86 -17.42
C LEU A 62 -4.70 7.45 -16.47
N GLN A 63 -4.58 7.21 -15.17
CA GLN A 63 -5.50 7.74 -14.16
C GLN A 63 -5.18 9.19 -13.84
N THR A 64 -6.21 10.03 -13.86
CA THR A 64 -6.14 11.40 -13.33
C THR A 64 -6.07 11.38 -11.80
N LYS A 65 -5.71 12.53 -11.20
CA LYS A 65 -5.73 12.71 -9.74
C LYS A 65 -7.08 12.45 -9.04
N ASN A 66 -8.19 12.48 -9.78
CA ASN A 66 -9.53 12.18 -9.27
C ASN A 66 -9.95 10.73 -9.59
N GLY A 67 -9.03 9.90 -10.09
CA GLY A 67 -9.25 8.51 -10.44
C GLY A 67 -10.01 8.23 -11.73
N ARG A 68 -10.34 9.26 -12.52
CA ARG A 68 -10.86 9.05 -13.88
C ARG A 68 -9.76 8.51 -14.80
N ASN A 69 -10.08 7.49 -15.60
CA ASN A 69 -9.19 6.97 -16.64
C ASN A 69 -9.16 7.90 -17.88
N LEU A 70 -7.96 8.15 -18.39
CA LEU A 70 -7.70 8.81 -19.67
C LEU A 70 -7.24 7.75 -20.66
N GLN A 71 -7.94 7.56 -21.77
CA GLN A 71 -7.46 6.69 -22.84
C GLN A 71 -6.15 7.22 -23.41
N LEU A 72 -5.17 6.35 -23.64
CA LEU A 72 -3.91 6.66 -24.30
C LEU A 72 -3.99 6.38 -25.80
N HIS A 73 -3.32 7.22 -26.58
CA HIS A 73 -3.13 7.07 -28.02
C HIS A 73 -1.66 7.26 -28.37
N PRO A 74 -1.14 6.57 -29.41
CA PRO A 74 0.19 6.86 -29.94
C PRO A 74 0.34 8.35 -30.27
N GLY A 75 1.45 8.94 -29.86
CA GLY A 75 1.73 10.37 -30.06
C GLY A 75 1.43 11.26 -28.85
N ASP A 76 0.56 10.81 -27.95
CA ASP A 76 0.21 11.54 -26.72
C ASP A 76 1.44 11.94 -25.94
N LYS A 77 1.38 13.12 -25.32
CA LYS A 77 2.34 13.55 -24.30
C LYS A 77 1.79 13.15 -22.93
N VAL A 78 2.65 12.59 -22.10
CA VAL A 78 2.30 12.17 -20.74
C VAL A 78 3.31 12.74 -19.75
N LEU A 79 2.79 13.20 -18.60
CA LEU A 79 3.57 13.50 -17.40
C LEU A 79 3.39 12.34 -16.43
N VAL A 80 4.50 11.69 -16.11
CA VAL A 80 4.60 10.48 -15.30
C VAL A 80 5.83 10.60 -14.38
N ALA A 81 6.01 9.68 -13.44
CA ALA A 81 7.20 9.64 -12.60
C ALA A 81 8.02 8.38 -12.84
N TYR A 82 9.35 8.48 -12.76
CA TYR A 82 10.20 7.29 -12.71
C TYR A 82 10.01 6.53 -11.39
N GLY A 83 9.87 5.20 -11.46
CA GLY A 83 9.78 4.37 -10.25
C GLY A 83 10.02 2.89 -10.52
N ASN A 84 10.48 2.16 -9.50
CA ASN A 84 10.62 0.71 -9.55
C ASN A 84 9.25 0.03 -9.41
N ARG A 85 9.11 -1.21 -9.87
CA ARG A 85 7.86 -1.98 -9.70
C ARG A 85 8.17 -3.43 -9.41
N TYR A 86 7.56 -3.90 -8.33
CA TYR A 86 7.41 -5.32 -8.03
C TYR A 86 5.93 -5.66 -8.08
N ALA A 87 5.56 -6.55 -9.01
CA ALA A 87 4.21 -7.08 -9.10
C ALA A 87 4.26 -8.48 -9.71
N VAL A 88 4.08 -9.51 -8.88
CA VAL A 88 4.12 -10.92 -9.32
C VAL A 88 3.10 -11.25 -10.40
N SER A 89 1.96 -10.57 -10.39
CA SER A 89 0.89 -10.72 -11.39
C SER A 89 1.08 -9.83 -12.63
N GLU A 90 2.09 -8.96 -12.65
CA GLU A 90 2.29 -8.00 -13.74
C GLU A 90 3.77 -7.86 -14.14
N TYR A 91 4.46 -6.83 -13.66
CA TYR A 91 5.80 -6.44 -14.11
C TYR A 91 6.80 -6.38 -12.96
N HIS A 92 8.00 -6.89 -13.21
CA HIS A 92 9.22 -6.55 -12.49
C HIS A 92 9.99 -5.51 -13.31
N ALA A 93 10.20 -4.33 -12.75
CA ALA A 93 10.77 -3.21 -13.48
C ALA A 93 11.59 -2.28 -12.58
N HIS A 94 12.63 -1.68 -13.14
CA HIS A 94 13.49 -0.73 -12.45
C HIS A 94 13.65 0.56 -13.28
N VAL A 95 13.90 1.66 -12.58
CA VAL A 95 14.31 2.91 -13.23
C VAL A 95 15.57 2.62 -14.07
N PRO A 96 15.55 2.88 -15.39
CA PRO A 96 16.70 2.63 -16.24
C PRO A 96 17.89 3.51 -15.83
N PRO A 97 19.13 3.10 -16.09
CA PRO A 97 20.31 3.90 -15.78
C PRO A 97 20.49 5.10 -16.72
N ASP A 98 19.57 5.34 -17.65
CA ASP A 98 19.59 6.41 -18.64
C ASP A 98 18.14 6.79 -19.02
N MET A 99 17.95 7.84 -19.82
CA MET A 99 16.63 8.22 -20.35
C MET A 99 16.23 7.46 -21.63
N ARG A 100 16.53 6.15 -21.72
CA ARG A 100 16.10 5.33 -22.86
C ARG A 100 14.59 5.19 -22.96
N VAL A 101 14.13 4.76 -24.13
CA VAL A 101 12.75 4.31 -24.34
C VAL A 101 12.42 3.23 -23.30
N CYS A 102 11.32 3.43 -22.58
CA CYS A 102 10.91 2.60 -21.46
C CYS A 102 9.39 2.36 -21.51
N HIS A 103 8.81 1.89 -20.40
CA HIS A 103 7.43 1.43 -20.35
C HIS A 103 6.61 2.19 -19.33
N LEU A 104 5.32 2.33 -19.62
CA LEU A 104 4.35 2.69 -18.61
C LEU A 104 4.01 1.42 -17.82
N VAL A 105 4.58 1.28 -16.62
CA VAL A 105 4.40 0.09 -15.78
C VAL A 105 3.23 0.21 -14.83
N SER A 106 2.54 1.35 -14.74
CA SER A 106 1.28 1.49 -14.00
C SER A 106 0.40 2.54 -14.66
N SER A 107 -0.91 2.28 -14.75
CA SER A 107 -1.90 3.29 -15.16
C SER A 107 -1.95 4.49 -14.20
N GLY A 108 -1.36 4.40 -13.00
CA GLY A 108 -1.18 5.58 -12.15
C GLY A 108 -0.13 6.56 -12.65
N GLY A 109 0.68 6.18 -13.66
CA GLY A 109 1.71 7.05 -14.24
C GLY A 109 3.11 6.75 -13.75
N VAL A 110 3.49 5.48 -13.67
CA VAL A 110 4.85 5.06 -13.31
C VAL A 110 5.60 4.62 -14.56
N ALA A 111 6.73 5.26 -14.85
CA ALA A 111 7.64 4.97 -15.94
C ALA A 111 8.81 4.12 -15.44
N SER A 112 9.13 3.04 -16.16
CA SER A 112 10.19 2.11 -15.75
C SER A 112 10.64 1.22 -16.90
N TYR A 113 11.81 0.60 -16.78
CA TYR A 113 12.26 -0.43 -17.72
C TYR A 113 11.87 -1.81 -17.19
N ILE A 114 11.10 -2.57 -17.98
CA ILE A 114 10.62 -3.89 -17.59
C ILE A 114 11.74 -4.90 -17.81
N GLU A 115 12.11 -5.61 -16.76
CA GLU A 115 13.06 -6.73 -16.84
C GLU A 115 12.35 -8.05 -17.11
N SER A 116 11.23 -8.28 -16.43
CA SER A 116 10.41 -9.46 -16.63
C SER A 116 8.93 -9.15 -16.46
N SER A 117 8.10 -9.98 -17.10
CA SER A 117 6.65 -9.86 -17.07
C SER A 117 6.02 -11.21 -16.78
N ASN A 118 4.92 -11.20 -16.03
CA ASN A 118 4.05 -12.35 -15.89
C ASN A 118 3.58 -12.83 -17.28
N SER A 119 3.50 -14.15 -17.48
CA SER A 119 3.21 -14.76 -18.79
C SER A 119 1.81 -14.44 -19.32
N PHE A 120 0.88 -14.03 -18.46
CA PHE A 120 -0.47 -13.61 -18.86
C PHE A 120 -0.54 -12.15 -19.34
N MET A 121 0.56 -11.39 -19.21
CA MET A 121 0.57 -9.97 -19.59
C MET A 121 0.61 -9.79 -21.10
N GLY A 122 -0.21 -8.84 -21.57
CA GLY A 122 -0.10 -8.32 -22.93
C GLY A 122 1.20 -7.54 -23.14
N ARG A 123 1.42 -7.11 -24.40
CA ARG A 123 2.56 -6.24 -24.72
C ARG A 123 2.49 -4.94 -23.92
N PRO A 124 3.58 -4.49 -23.27
CA PRO A 124 3.56 -3.28 -22.47
C PRO A 124 3.39 -2.01 -23.31
N THR A 125 2.80 -0.98 -22.72
CA THR A 125 2.76 0.38 -23.29
C THR A 125 4.16 0.99 -23.30
N LEU A 126 4.61 1.41 -24.49
CA LEU A 126 5.95 1.93 -24.72
C LEU A 126 5.93 3.46 -24.77
N ILE A 127 6.83 4.09 -24.01
CA ILE A 127 6.97 5.54 -23.93
C ILE A 127 8.41 5.95 -24.24
N LYS A 128 8.58 7.08 -24.93
CA LYS A 128 9.87 7.69 -25.21
C LYS A 128 10.04 8.93 -24.33
N PRO A 129 11.00 8.94 -23.39
CA PRO A 129 11.36 10.15 -22.65
C PRO A 129 11.65 11.33 -23.57
N LEU A 130 11.16 12.52 -23.20
CA LEU A 130 11.47 13.78 -23.86
C LEU A 130 12.35 14.68 -22.99
N GLY A 131 12.27 14.54 -21.66
CA GLY A 131 13.08 15.26 -20.68
C GLY A 131 12.48 15.14 -19.28
N LEU A 132 13.31 15.34 -18.27
CA LEU A 132 12.88 15.53 -16.88
C LEU A 132 12.43 16.98 -16.71
N ALA A 133 11.32 17.20 -16.03
CA ALA A 133 10.85 18.53 -15.68
C ALA A 133 11.85 19.21 -14.73
N VAL A 134 12.19 20.47 -15.00
CA VAL A 134 12.99 21.30 -14.10
C VAL A 134 12.22 22.51 -13.62
N ASN A 135 12.53 22.96 -12.41
CA ASN A 135 11.99 24.20 -11.86
C ASN A 135 12.70 25.44 -12.40
N ALA A 136 12.29 26.64 -11.97
CA ALA A 136 12.88 27.91 -12.40
C ALA A 136 14.38 28.05 -12.05
N ASP A 137 14.85 27.34 -11.02
CA ASP A 137 16.25 27.29 -10.61
C ASP A 137 17.07 26.26 -11.42
N GLY A 138 16.44 25.58 -12.39
CA GLY A 138 17.08 24.55 -13.21
C GLY A 138 17.25 23.20 -12.50
N GLN A 139 16.65 23.01 -11.33
CA GLN A 139 16.70 21.76 -10.57
C GLN A 139 15.64 20.78 -11.07
N VAL A 140 15.98 19.50 -11.16
CA VAL A 140 15.01 18.44 -11.52
C VAL A 140 13.92 18.39 -10.47
N MET A 141 12.67 18.46 -10.92
CA MET A 141 11.49 18.32 -10.06
C MET A 141 11.33 16.85 -9.66
N ASN A 142 11.31 16.57 -8.36
CA ASN A 142 11.08 15.24 -7.83
C ASN A 142 9.80 15.22 -6.97
N MET A 143 9.09 14.09 -6.99
CA MET A 143 7.88 13.91 -6.17
C MET A 143 8.11 14.16 -4.68
N LYS A 144 9.31 13.91 -4.15
CA LYS A 144 9.65 14.15 -2.73
C LYS A 144 9.57 15.62 -2.34
N ASP A 145 9.81 16.54 -3.28
CA ASP A 145 9.73 18.00 -3.06
C ASP A 145 8.29 18.46 -2.77
N TYR A 146 7.31 17.66 -3.21
CA TYR A 146 5.88 17.91 -3.07
C TYR A 146 5.22 17.02 -2.00
N SER A 147 6.01 16.36 -1.16
CA SER A 147 5.49 15.45 -0.14
C SER A 147 4.66 16.18 0.91
N LEU A 148 3.59 15.54 1.37
CA LEU A 148 2.73 16.03 2.44
C LEU A 148 3.27 15.64 3.84
N ARG A 149 4.58 15.42 3.98
CA ARG A 149 5.19 15.11 5.27
C ARG A 149 5.04 16.33 6.19
N PRO A 150 4.35 16.22 7.34
CA PRO A 150 4.13 17.37 8.21
C PRO A 150 5.45 17.74 8.91
N PRO A 151 6.03 18.93 8.65
CA PRO A 151 7.34 19.29 9.18
C PRO A 151 7.29 19.44 10.71
N GLY A 152 8.19 18.77 11.41
CA GLY A 152 8.34 18.90 12.86
C GLY A 152 7.14 18.43 13.69
N PHE A 153 6.21 17.67 13.09
CA PHE A 153 5.04 17.20 13.83
C PHE A 153 5.37 15.98 14.69
N VAL A 154 5.35 16.17 16.00
CA VAL A 154 5.47 15.10 16.99
C VAL A 154 4.08 14.77 17.52
N LEU A 155 3.65 13.53 17.28
CA LEU A 155 2.43 13.00 17.88
C LEU A 155 2.60 12.93 19.40
N ARG A 156 1.73 13.65 20.14
CA ARG A 156 1.74 13.62 21.62
C ARG A 156 1.48 12.22 22.18
N ASN A 157 0.62 11.45 21.51
CA ASN A 157 0.33 10.06 21.81
C ASN A 157 0.42 9.25 20.52
N ARG A 158 0.97 8.03 20.59
CA ARG A 158 0.94 7.10 19.46
C ARG A 158 -0.52 6.75 19.13
N PRO A 159 -1.00 6.99 17.90
CA PRO A 159 -2.33 6.53 17.50
C PRO A 159 -2.34 5.00 17.41
N THR A 160 -3.50 4.38 17.64
CA THR A 160 -3.64 2.95 17.38
C THR A 160 -3.41 2.68 15.89
N ALA A 161 -2.53 1.74 15.57
CA ALA A 161 -2.16 1.37 14.21
C ALA A 161 -2.32 -0.14 14.01
N ILE A 162 -3.32 -0.52 13.23
CA ILE A 162 -3.60 -1.91 12.84
C ILE A 162 -3.11 -2.10 11.40
N VAL A 163 -2.19 -3.02 11.21
CA VAL A 163 -1.64 -3.31 9.89
C VAL A 163 -2.48 -4.36 9.19
N VAL A 164 -2.77 -4.15 7.90
CA VAL A 164 -3.34 -5.18 7.02
C VAL A 164 -2.22 -5.67 6.11
N LEU A 165 -1.75 -6.88 6.37
CA LEU A 165 -0.70 -7.57 5.60
C LEU A 165 -1.32 -8.78 4.90
N GLY A 166 -0.74 -9.22 3.79
CA GLY A 166 -1.30 -10.34 3.03
C GLY A 166 -0.30 -11.44 2.72
N THR A 167 -0.81 -12.57 2.23
CA THR A 167 0.02 -13.68 1.73
C THR A 167 0.56 -13.44 0.32
N GLY A 168 0.04 -12.43 -0.38
CA GLY A 168 0.46 -12.06 -1.74
C GLY A 168 -0.43 -10.97 -2.34
N MET A 169 -0.23 -10.67 -3.62
CA MET A 169 -1.18 -9.89 -4.42
C MET A 169 -2.56 -10.57 -4.42
N ASP A 170 -3.63 -9.77 -4.49
CA ASP A 170 -5.01 -10.25 -4.58
C ASP A 170 -5.51 -11.15 -3.42
N SER A 171 -4.79 -11.21 -2.30
CA SER A 171 -5.20 -11.96 -1.10
C SER A 171 -6.40 -11.35 -0.35
N GLY A 172 -6.93 -10.23 -0.85
CA GLY A 172 -8.07 -9.52 -0.27
C GLY A 172 -7.71 -8.44 0.76
N LYS A 173 -6.47 -7.94 0.79
CA LYS A 173 -6.00 -6.89 1.71
C LYS A 173 -6.92 -5.66 1.73
N THR A 174 -7.12 -5.00 0.59
CA THR A 174 -7.91 -3.77 0.52
C THR A 174 -9.39 -3.99 0.85
N THR A 175 -9.94 -5.15 0.47
CA THR A 175 -11.31 -5.55 0.86
C THR A 175 -11.41 -5.77 2.37
N THR A 176 -10.41 -6.41 2.97
CA THR A 176 -10.32 -6.65 4.41
C THR A 176 -10.18 -5.34 5.19
N ALA A 177 -9.32 -4.44 4.73
CA ALA A 177 -9.15 -3.11 5.29
C ALA A 177 -10.45 -2.30 5.23
N ALA A 178 -11.11 -2.25 4.07
CA ALA A 178 -12.39 -1.57 3.92
C ALA A 178 -13.48 -2.17 4.83
N ALA A 179 -13.52 -3.50 4.98
CA ALA A 179 -14.45 -4.17 5.88
C ALA A 179 -14.21 -3.78 7.35
N LEU A 180 -12.95 -3.73 7.79
CA LEU A 180 -12.58 -3.27 9.13
C LEU A 180 -12.96 -1.80 9.35
N VAL A 181 -12.63 -0.93 8.39
CA VAL A 181 -13.03 0.48 8.42
C VAL A 181 -14.53 0.61 8.64
N LYS A 182 -15.34 -0.14 7.88
CA LYS A 182 -16.80 -0.09 8.03
C LYS A 182 -17.27 -0.58 9.39
N GLY A 183 -16.63 -1.62 9.95
CA GLY A 183 -16.93 -2.11 11.29
C GLY A 183 -16.64 -1.08 12.37
N LEU A 184 -15.49 -0.41 12.29
CA LEU A 184 -15.05 0.63 13.22
C LEU A 184 -15.95 1.88 13.15
N GLU A 185 -16.31 2.31 11.94
CA GLU A 185 -17.26 3.40 11.73
C GLU A 185 -18.62 3.08 12.39
N ARG A 186 -19.17 1.89 12.15
CA ARG A 186 -20.42 1.43 12.81
C ARG A 186 -20.30 1.33 14.33
N ALA A 187 -19.10 1.12 14.85
CA ALA A 187 -18.82 1.10 16.27
C ALA A 187 -18.63 2.50 16.87
N GLY A 188 -18.68 3.56 16.06
CA GLY A 188 -18.54 4.95 16.49
C GLY A 188 -17.10 5.43 16.58
N PHE A 189 -16.13 4.67 16.08
CA PHE A 189 -14.75 5.14 15.94
C PHE A 189 -14.60 6.05 14.71
N ALA A 190 -13.52 6.82 14.69
CA ALA A 190 -13.09 7.61 13.53
C ALA A 190 -11.90 6.92 12.85
N PRO A 191 -12.12 5.93 11.96
CA PRO A 191 -11.05 5.19 11.31
C PRO A 191 -10.39 6.01 10.19
N GLY A 192 -9.07 6.00 10.13
CA GLY A 192 -8.29 6.48 8.98
C GLY A 192 -7.67 5.31 8.23
N PHE A 193 -7.51 5.43 6.92
CA PHE A 193 -6.85 4.40 6.11
C PHE A 193 -5.58 4.94 5.46
N GLY A 194 -4.49 4.20 5.65
CA GLY A 194 -3.18 4.45 5.05
C GLY A 194 -2.79 3.31 4.12
N LYS A 195 -2.26 3.60 2.94
CA LYS A 195 -1.52 2.59 2.16
C LYS A 195 -0.03 2.90 2.17
N MET A 196 0.73 2.07 2.88
CA MET A 196 2.14 2.31 3.17
C MET A 196 3.07 1.94 2.04
N THR A 197 2.75 0.87 1.30
CA THR A 197 3.58 0.36 0.22
C THR A 197 2.74 0.02 -1.01
N GLY A 198 3.39 -0.07 -2.16
CA GLY A 198 2.79 -0.50 -3.43
C GLY A 198 3.29 0.28 -4.64
N THR A 199 2.47 0.32 -5.68
CA THR A 199 2.67 1.13 -6.89
C THR A 199 1.47 2.04 -7.06
N GLY A 200 1.70 3.34 -7.24
CA GLY A 200 0.64 4.34 -7.09
C GLY A 200 -0.50 4.15 -8.10
N LEU A 201 -1.73 4.11 -7.59
CA LEU A 201 -2.97 4.00 -8.33
C LEU A 201 -4.10 4.58 -7.47
N SER A 202 -5.00 5.38 -8.02
CA SER A 202 -6.03 6.04 -7.20
C SER A 202 -7.06 5.05 -6.64
N SER A 203 -7.29 3.94 -7.35
CA SER A 203 -8.28 2.93 -6.94
C SER A 203 -7.95 2.26 -5.61
N ASP A 204 -6.69 2.28 -5.19
CA ASP A 204 -6.23 1.61 -3.97
C ASP A 204 -6.82 2.20 -2.69
N ILE A 205 -7.26 3.45 -2.73
CA ILE A 205 -7.80 4.16 -1.58
C ILE A 205 -9.33 4.30 -1.60
N HIS A 206 -9.98 4.06 -2.74
CA HIS A 206 -11.43 4.32 -2.89
C HIS A 206 -12.29 3.40 -2.00
N LYS A 207 -11.99 2.11 -1.92
CA LYS A 207 -12.82 1.17 -1.13
C LYS A 207 -12.85 1.51 0.38
N PRO A 208 -11.71 1.78 1.04
CA PRO A 208 -11.72 2.23 2.43
C PRO A 208 -12.37 3.60 2.61
N GLN A 209 -12.24 4.51 1.63
CA GLN A 209 -12.91 5.80 1.65
C GLN A 209 -14.44 5.64 1.66
N ASP A 210 -14.98 4.84 0.73
CA ASP A 210 -16.42 4.55 0.65
C ASP A 210 -16.94 3.75 1.85
N ALA A 211 -16.06 3.02 2.53
CA ALA A 211 -16.38 2.30 3.77
C ALA A 211 -16.55 3.23 4.99
N GLY A 212 -16.19 4.52 4.88
CA GLY A 212 -16.36 5.51 5.95
C GLY A 212 -15.06 5.90 6.67
N ALA A 213 -13.89 5.71 6.04
CA ALA A 213 -12.66 6.27 6.57
C ALA A 213 -12.76 7.82 6.61
N VAL A 214 -12.49 8.42 7.77
CA VAL A 214 -12.54 9.89 7.95
C VAL A 214 -11.36 10.59 7.30
N ALA A 215 -10.28 9.84 7.06
CA ALA A 215 -9.06 10.32 6.44
C ALA A 215 -8.42 9.20 5.61
N ILE A 216 -7.84 9.59 4.47
CA ILE A 216 -7.09 8.73 3.56
C ILE A 216 -5.70 9.33 3.35
N CYS A 217 -4.69 8.47 3.28
CA CYS A 217 -3.33 8.83 2.92
C CYS A 217 -2.61 7.63 2.27
N ASP A 218 -1.67 7.83 1.34
CA ASP A 218 -0.80 6.75 0.84
C ASP A 218 0.65 7.23 0.58
N PHE A 219 1.53 6.31 0.22
CA PHE A 219 2.94 6.61 -0.07
C PHE A 219 3.17 7.63 -1.20
N VAL A 220 2.22 7.82 -2.12
CA VAL A 220 2.27 8.87 -3.14
C VAL A 220 2.13 10.24 -2.49
N ASP A 221 1.30 10.37 -1.45
CA ASP A 221 1.25 11.60 -0.65
C ASP A 221 2.60 11.91 0.00
N MET A 222 3.45 10.89 0.23
CA MET A 222 4.79 11.04 0.80
C MET A 222 5.88 11.23 -0.26
N GLY A 223 5.51 11.41 -1.53
CA GLY A 223 6.44 11.68 -2.63
C GLY A 223 7.02 10.45 -3.31
N TYR A 224 6.39 9.27 -3.20
CA TYR A 224 6.86 8.04 -3.83
C TYR A 224 5.89 7.55 -4.92
N PRO A 225 6.33 7.33 -6.17
CA PRO A 225 5.47 6.74 -7.20
C PRO A 225 5.21 5.25 -6.96
N SER A 226 6.13 4.59 -6.26
CA SER A 226 6.09 3.21 -5.80
C SER A 226 7.11 3.05 -4.66
N THR A 227 7.01 1.95 -3.92
CA THR A 227 7.86 1.70 -2.74
C THR A 227 8.75 0.46 -2.84
N TYR A 228 8.83 -0.17 -4.01
CA TYR A 228 9.72 -1.31 -4.20
C TYR A 228 11.18 -0.83 -4.13
N GLU A 229 12.02 -1.52 -3.35
CA GLU A 229 13.42 -1.17 -3.06
C GLU A 229 13.62 0.18 -2.35
N VAL A 230 12.56 0.75 -1.77
CA VAL A 230 12.70 1.86 -0.82
C VAL A 230 13.27 1.30 0.49
N SER A 231 14.27 1.98 1.06
CA SER A 231 14.96 1.49 2.25
C SER A 231 14.01 1.33 3.45
N THR A 232 14.27 0.35 4.33
CA THR A 232 13.48 0.14 5.55
C THR A 232 13.34 1.41 6.40
N LYS A 233 14.40 2.23 6.46
CA LYS A 233 14.37 3.52 7.16
C LYS A 233 13.34 4.46 6.54
N GLU A 234 13.37 4.65 5.22
CA GLU A 234 12.41 5.50 4.52
C GLU A 234 10.98 4.93 4.60
N LEU A 235 10.81 3.61 4.59
CA LEU A 235 9.50 3.00 4.82
C LEU A 235 8.96 3.36 6.21
N VAL A 236 9.78 3.31 7.26
CA VAL A 236 9.37 3.75 8.60
C VAL A 236 9.02 5.24 8.62
N GLU A 237 9.76 6.09 7.91
CA GLU A 237 9.41 7.51 7.75
C GLU A 237 8.08 7.72 7.01
N ILE A 238 7.79 6.90 5.98
CA ILE A 238 6.48 6.90 5.30
C ILE A 238 5.39 6.53 6.29
N PHE A 239 5.58 5.49 7.11
CA PHE A 239 4.61 5.10 8.15
C PHE A 239 4.33 6.24 9.13
N ASP A 240 5.39 6.89 9.63
CA ASP A 240 5.26 8.00 10.58
C ASP A 240 4.51 9.18 9.97
N ALA A 241 4.85 9.56 8.73
CA ALA A 241 4.19 10.65 8.05
C ALA A 241 2.74 10.34 7.65
N LEU A 242 2.44 9.09 7.28
CA LEU A 242 1.07 8.61 7.02
C LEU A 242 0.21 8.70 8.28
N THR A 243 0.67 8.10 9.38
CA THR A 243 -0.08 8.09 10.64
C THR A 243 -0.26 9.50 11.21
N ALA A 244 0.74 10.38 11.05
CA ALA A 244 0.62 11.79 11.39
C ALA A 244 -0.47 12.50 10.56
N ASN A 245 -0.46 12.34 9.23
CA ASN A 245 -1.47 12.93 8.34
C ASN A 245 -2.89 12.45 8.66
N LEU A 246 -3.05 11.16 8.91
CA LEU A 246 -4.36 10.59 9.30
C LEU A 246 -4.84 11.18 10.63
N THR A 247 -3.95 11.26 11.62
CA THR A 247 -4.28 11.77 12.96
C THR A 247 -4.62 13.26 12.95
N LEU A 248 -3.87 14.06 12.18
CA LEU A 248 -4.15 15.49 11.95
C LEU A 248 -5.53 15.71 11.31
N ARG A 249 -6.01 14.74 10.53
CA ARG A 249 -7.35 14.72 9.94
C ARG A 249 -8.37 13.98 10.81
N SER A 250 -8.17 14.00 12.13
CA SER A 250 -9.08 13.48 13.16
C SER A 250 -9.23 11.95 13.24
N SER A 251 -8.42 11.17 12.50
CA SER A 251 -8.37 9.72 12.70
C SER A 251 -7.93 9.39 14.13
N LYS A 252 -8.57 8.36 14.71
CA LYS A 252 -8.23 7.82 16.04
C LYS A 252 -7.74 6.38 16.00
N VAL A 253 -8.03 5.67 14.91
CA VAL A 253 -7.58 4.30 14.65
C VAL A 253 -7.11 4.26 13.21
N ASN A 254 -5.84 3.97 12.99
CA ASN A 254 -5.23 3.95 11.66
C ASN A 254 -5.14 2.51 11.16
N ILE A 255 -5.77 2.24 10.03
CA ILE A 255 -5.71 0.97 9.31
C ILE A 255 -4.65 1.14 8.22
N ILE A 256 -3.53 0.46 8.33
CA ILE A 256 -2.38 0.64 7.43
C ILE A 256 -2.20 -0.61 6.57
N GLU A 257 -2.49 -0.50 5.27
CA GLU A 257 -2.25 -1.58 4.31
C GLU A 257 -0.77 -1.60 3.87
N ILE A 258 -0.18 -2.80 3.86
CA ILE A 258 1.12 -3.09 3.25
C ILE A 258 0.88 -3.98 2.03
N ALA A 259 1.38 -3.55 0.87
CA ALA A 259 1.30 -4.28 -0.39
C ALA A 259 2.08 -5.61 -0.35
N ASP A 260 1.85 -6.42 -1.39
CA ASP A 260 2.53 -7.71 -1.58
C ASP A 260 2.33 -8.72 -0.44
N GLY A 261 3.19 -9.72 -0.38
CA GLY A 261 3.09 -10.85 0.53
C GLY A 261 4.04 -10.74 1.72
N VAL A 262 3.74 -11.48 2.80
CA VAL A 262 4.62 -11.59 3.98
C VAL A 262 6.05 -11.91 3.59
N LEU A 263 6.28 -12.77 2.59
CA LEU A 263 7.61 -13.23 2.17
C LEU A 263 8.34 -12.30 1.19
N GLN A 264 7.73 -11.22 0.72
CA GLN A 264 8.43 -10.27 -0.14
C GLN A 264 9.62 -9.66 0.64
N SER A 265 10.77 -9.47 -0.03
CA SER A 265 12.04 -9.12 0.62
C SER A 265 11.98 -7.85 1.46
N ASP A 266 11.31 -6.82 0.97
CA ASP A 266 11.22 -5.52 1.65
C ASP A 266 10.27 -5.62 2.84
N ASN A 267 9.16 -6.34 2.69
CA ASN A 267 8.26 -6.69 3.79
C ASN A 267 8.99 -7.50 4.87
N GLN A 268 9.80 -8.47 4.49
CA GLN A 268 10.61 -9.27 5.42
C GLN A 268 11.62 -8.42 6.19
N GLN A 269 12.27 -7.46 5.55
CA GLN A 269 13.17 -6.51 6.21
C GLN A 269 12.39 -5.56 7.15
N LEU A 270 11.24 -5.07 6.71
CA LEU A 270 10.38 -4.19 7.49
C LEU A 270 9.82 -4.87 8.74
N LEU A 271 9.33 -6.11 8.61
CA LEU A 271 8.76 -6.89 9.72
C LEU A 271 9.81 -7.31 10.76
N ARG A 272 11.11 -7.31 10.41
CA ARG A 272 12.22 -7.50 11.37
C ARG A 272 12.70 -6.20 12.01
N SER A 273 12.23 -5.06 11.53
CA SER A 273 12.63 -3.76 12.06
C SER A 273 11.87 -3.43 13.34
N GLU A 274 12.57 -3.35 14.46
CA GLU A 274 11.99 -2.89 15.74
C GLU A 274 11.43 -1.46 15.61
N ALA A 275 12.07 -0.61 14.80
CA ALA A 275 11.58 0.74 14.52
C ALA A 275 10.19 0.74 13.86
N PHE A 276 9.81 -0.33 13.16
CA PHE A 276 8.47 -0.50 12.61
C PHE A 276 7.55 -1.26 13.59
N THR A 277 7.97 -2.42 14.08
CA THR A 277 7.10 -3.30 14.87
C THR A 277 6.71 -2.68 16.22
N SER A 278 7.56 -1.85 16.82
CA SER A 278 7.25 -1.08 18.03
C SER A 278 6.16 0.00 17.82
N LYS A 279 5.76 0.28 16.57
CA LYS A 279 4.76 1.31 16.24
C LYS A 279 3.37 0.75 15.94
N ILE A 280 3.22 -0.57 15.83
CA ILE A 280 1.95 -1.22 15.44
C ILE A 280 1.33 -1.96 16.63
N ASP A 281 0.01 -2.09 16.63
CA ASP A 281 -0.75 -2.79 17.67
C ASP A 281 -1.14 -4.23 17.28
N GLY A 282 -0.97 -4.56 16.01
CA GLY A 282 -1.14 -5.92 15.50
C GLY A 282 -1.47 -5.96 14.01
N VAL A 283 -1.56 -7.18 13.51
CA VAL A 283 -1.78 -7.47 12.09
C VAL A 283 -3.12 -8.16 11.89
N ILE A 284 -3.89 -7.70 10.91
CA ILE A 284 -4.91 -8.52 10.25
C ILE A 284 -4.27 -9.14 9.01
N LEU A 285 -4.21 -10.46 8.99
CA LEU A 285 -3.62 -11.21 7.89
C LEU A 285 -4.68 -11.53 6.83
N ALA A 286 -4.56 -10.96 5.64
CA ALA A 286 -5.42 -11.28 4.50
C ALA A 286 -4.79 -12.39 3.63
N ALA A 287 -5.38 -13.58 3.63
CA ALA A 287 -4.83 -14.75 2.95
C ALA A 287 -5.62 -15.17 1.71
N SER A 288 -4.89 -15.64 0.69
CA SER A 288 -5.45 -16.18 -0.55
C SER A 288 -5.93 -17.64 -0.43
N GLY A 289 -5.29 -18.45 0.43
CA GLY A 289 -5.66 -19.84 0.70
C GLY A 289 -5.29 -20.32 2.11
N GLY A 290 -5.85 -21.45 2.56
CA GLY A 290 -5.64 -21.99 3.92
C GLY A 290 -4.17 -22.29 4.25
N LEU A 291 -3.45 -22.99 3.36
CA LEU A 291 -2.01 -23.25 3.53
C LEU A 291 -1.17 -21.96 3.62
N SER A 292 -1.48 -20.97 2.78
CA SER A 292 -0.79 -19.69 2.82
C SER A 292 -1.08 -18.91 4.11
N ALA A 293 -2.30 -19.03 4.64
CA ALA A 293 -2.70 -18.44 5.91
C ALA A 293 -1.94 -19.09 7.08
N LEU A 294 -1.86 -20.43 7.10
CA LEU A 294 -1.12 -21.19 8.11
C LEU A 294 0.33 -20.71 8.19
N TYR A 295 1.04 -20.77 7.06
CA TYR A 295 2.44 -20.38 7.02
C TYR A 295 2.65 -18.92 7.41
N ALA A 296 1.84 -17.99 6.89
CA ALA A 296 2.00 -16.57 7.21
C ALA A 296 1.69 -16.24 8.68
N ALA A 297 0.72 -16.92 9.31
CA ALA A 297 0.45 -16.77 10.73
C ALA A 297 1.62 -17.29 11.58
N GLU A 298 2.20 -18.43 11.23
CA GLU A 298 3.41 -18.96 11.88
C GLU A 298 4.62 -18.05 11.69
N GLU A 299 4.81 -17.49 10.50
CA GLU A 299 5.93 -16.59 10.23
C GLU A 299 5.82 -15.29 11.04
N LEU A 300 4.63 -14.69 11.12
CA LEU A 300 4.39 -13.53 11.98
C LEU A 300 4.60 -13.87 13.46
N LYS A 301 4.22 -15.09 13.88
CA LYS A 301 4.50 -15.57 15.24
C LYS A 301 6.01 -15.68 15.52
N ARG A 302 6.82 -16.19 14.58
CA ARG A 302 8.29 -16.24 14.72
C ARG A 302 8.91 -14.85 14.86
N LEU A 303 8.31 -13.85 14.22
CA LEU A 303 8.72 -12.45 14.32
C LEU A 303 8.15 -11.72 15.55
N ASN A 304 7.43 -12.43 16.43
CA ASN A 304 6.75 -11.87 17.60
C ASN A 304 5.72 -10.77 17.26
N ILE A 305 5.11 -10.84 16.08
CA ILE A 305 4.09 -9.89 15.64
C ILE A 305 2.70 -10.49 15.93
N PRO A 306 1.85 -9.82 16.72
CA PRO A 306 0.54 -10.36 17.06
C PRO A 306 -0.40 -10.34 15.85
N VAL A 307 -0.94 -11.51 15.51
CA VAL A 307 -2.01 -11.64 14.51
C VAL A 307 -3.36 -11.51 15.22
N LEU A 308 -4.04 -10.40 15.00
CA LEU A 308 -5.36 -10.13 15.60
C LEU A 308 -6.41 -11.10 15.03
N THR A 309 -6.43 -11.26 13.71
CA THR A 309 -7.35 -12.16 13.00
C THR A 309 -6.79 -12.49 11.61
N VAL A 310 -7.22 -13.62 11.05
CA VAL A 310 -7.01 -13.92 9.62
C VAL A 310 -8.32 -13.68 8.85
N SER A 311 -8.21 -13.07 7.68
CA SER A 311 -9.30 -12.77 6.76
C SER A 311 -8.84 -12.95 5.31
N GLY A 312 -9.52 -12.30 4.36
CA GLY A 312 -9.13 -12.30 2.95
C GLY A 312 -9.87 -13.34 2.11
N LEU A 313 -9.36 -13.59 0.90
CA LEU A 313 -10.05 -14.36 -0.14
C LEU A 313 -10.37 -15.79 0.28
N PHE A 314 -9.49 -16.45 1.05
CA PHE A 314 -9.70 -17.85 1.46
C PHE A 314 -10.96 -18.03 2.33
N THR A 315 -11.42 -16.96 2.99
CA THR A 315 -12.64 -17.00 3.82
C THR A 315 -13.93 -17.17 3.02
N THR A 316 -13.86 -17.12 1.70
CA THR A 316 -14.98 -17.46 0.81
C THR A 316 -15.24 -18.96 0.72
N ALA A 317 -14.27 -19.79 1.13
CA ALA A 317 -14.36 -21.25 1.12
C ALA A 317 -14.40 -21.79 2.57
N PRO A 318 -15.58 -22.16 3.12
CA PRO A 318 -15.71 -22.65 4.49
C PRO A 318 -14.80 -23.84 4.82
N LEU A 319 -14.60 -24.76 3.87
CA LEU A 319 -13.70 -25.90 4.05
C LEU A 319 -12.24 -25.47 4.21
N ALA A 320 -11.76 -24.46 3.47
CA ALA A 320 -10.41 -23.93 3.61
C ALA A 320 -10.22 -23.22 4.97
N VAL A 321 -11.28 -22.59 5.49
CA VAL A 321 -11.28 -22.01 6.85
C VAL A 321 -11.20 -23.11 7.91
N GLN A 322 -11.93 -24.20 7.72
CA GLN A 322 -11.88 -25.36 8.61
C GLN A 322 -10.49 -26.00 8.61
N GLU A 323 -9.93 -26.28 7.43
CA GLU A 323 -8.56 -26.81 7.28
C GLU A 323 -7.53 -25.94 7.99
N PHE A 324 -7.59 -24.60 7.80
CA PHE A 324 -6.72 -23.68 8.54
C PHE A 324 -6.91 -23.80 10.06
N THR A 325 -8.16 -23.82 10.51
CA THR A 325 -8.50 -23.82 11.95
C THR A 325 -8.04 -25.12 12.63
N ASP A 326 -8.18 -26.24 11.94
CA ASP A 326 -7.81 -27.57 12.46
C ASP A 326 -6.29 -27.76 12.52
N HIS A 327 -5.52 -27.10 11.64
CA HIS A 327 -4.08 -27.30 11.51
C HIS A 327 -3.20 -26.17 12.07
N ILE A 328 -3.76 -24.99 12.39
CA ILE A 328 -2.95 -23.90 12.93
C ILE A 328 -2.41 -24.27 14.33
N PRO A 329 -1.08 -24.23 14.56
CA PRO A 329 -0.52 -24.53 15.87
C PRO A 329 -1.09 -23.59 16.95
N PRO A 330 -1.38 -24.07 18.17
CA PRO A 330 -1.96 -23.25 19.24
C PRO A 330 -1.22 -21.94 19.49
N ALA A 331 0.12 -21.97 19.44
CA ALA A 331 0.98 -20.79 19.65
C ALA A 331 0.90 -19.74 18.53
N SER A 332 0.43 -20.12 17.34
CA SER A 332 0.30 -19.28 16.15
C SER A 332 -1.16 -18.90 15.86
N ARG A 333 -2.10 -19.27 16.74
CA ARG A 333 -3.52 -18.94 16.57
C ARG A 333 -3.73 -17.42 16.60
N PRO A 334 -4.50 -16.85 15.66
CA PRO A 334 -4.90 -15.47 15.73
C PRO A 334 -5.75 -15.21 16.98
N LEU A 335 -5.60 -14.04 17.59
CA LEU A 335 -6.26 -13.70 18.86
C LEU A 335 -7.79 -13.78 18.79
N LEU A 336 -8.37 -13.48 17.62
CA LEU A 336 -9.81 -13.50 17.35
C LEU A 336 -10.19 -14.59 16.32
N GLY A 337 -9.29 -15.54 16.06
CA GLY A 337 -9.49 -16.57 15.03
C GLY A 337 -9.67 -15.99 13.63
N VAL A 338 -10.55 -16.61 12.85
CA VAL A 338 -10.86 -16.20 11.47
C VAL A 338 -12.11 -15.33 11.43
N LEU A 339 -12.01 -14.15 10.82
CA LEU A 339 -13.14 -13.27 10.58
C LEU A 339 -13.27 -13.01 9.08
N THR A 340 -14.42 -13.36 8.51
CA THR A 340 -14.78 -12.98 7.13
C THR A 340 -14.86 -11.45 7.00
N PRO A 341 -14.73 -10.88 5.79
CA PRO A 341 -15.00 -9.45 5.57
C PRO A 341 -16.38 -9.02 6.09
N LYS A 342 -17.41 -9.85 5.93
CA LYS A 342 -18.76 -9.56 6.47
C LYS A 342 -18.77 -9.44 8.00
N GLN A 343 -18.03 -10.32 8.68
CA GLN A 343 -17.89 -10.27 10.14
C GLN A 343 -17.06 -9.08 10.61
N LEU A 344 -16.02 -8.67 9.87
CA LEU A 344 -15.24 -7.46 10.18
C LEU A 344 -16.09 -6.19 10.12
N MET A 345 -17.11 -6.15 9.25
CA MET A 345 -18.06 -5.04 9.16
C MET A 345 -19.05 -4.96 10.35
N MET A 346 -19.05 -5.94 11.26
CA MET A 346 -19.99 -5.97 12.38
C MET A 346 -19.47 -5.14 13.56
N LYS A 347 -20.30 -4.23 14.07
CA LYS A 347 -20.00 -3.40 15.26
C LYS A 347 -19.45 -4.22 16.43
N LYS A 348 -20.07 -5.37 16.74
CA LYS A 348 -19.65 -6.26 17.83
C LYS A 348 -18.20 -6.71 17.68
N ASN A 349 -17.79 -7.12 16.47
CA ASN A 349 -16.45 -7.64 16.22
C ASN A 349 -15.42 -6.51 16.16
N ALA A 350 -15.80 -5.34 15.66
CA ALA A 350 -14.94 -4.15 15.71
C ALA A 350 -14.65 -3.71 17.15
N LEU A 351 -15.66 -3.71 18.04
CA LEU A 351 -15.47 -3.45 19.47
C LEU A 351 -14.53 -4.47 20.11
N LEU A 352 -14.78 -5.77 19.87
CA LEU A 352 -13.92 -6.84 20.39
C LEU A 352 -12.46 -6.68 19.93
N LEU A 353 -12.25 -6.35 18.65
CA LEU A 353 -10.91 -6.11 18.10
C LEU A 353 -10.21 -4.94 18.79
N MET A 354 -10.93 -3.85 19.02
CA MET A 354 -10.38 -2.69 19.73
C MET A 354 -10.07 -3.01 21.20
N ASP A 355 -10.91 -3.79 21.88
CA ASP A 355 -10.65 -4.22 23.25
C ASP A 355 -9.43 -5.14 23.34
N THR A 356 -9.21 -6.04 22.36
CA THR A 356 -8.00 -6.86 22.25
C THR A 356 -6.75 -5.99 22.05
N VAL A 357 -6.80 -5.03 21.12
CA VAL A 357 -5.69 -4.10 20.84
C VAL A 357 -5.34 -3.25 22.08
N GLN A 358 -6.34 -2.82 22.85
CA GLN A 358 -6.14 -2.01 24.06
C GLN A 358 -5.75 -2.84 25.29
N GLY A 359 -5.53 -4.15 25.15
CA GLY A 359 -5.17 -5.04 26.26
C GLY A 359 -6.29 -5.27 27.28
N ARG A 360 -7.55 -4.97 26.92
CA ARG A 360 -8.72 -5.17 27.77
C ARG A 360 -9.25 -6.60 27.72
N VAL A 361 -8.85 -7.36 26.70
CA VAL A 361 -9.13 -8.79 26.55
C VAL A 361 -7.78 -9.51 26.43
N GLN A 362 -7.42 -10.28 27.45
CA GLN A 362 -6.33 -11.25 27.31
C GLN A 362 -6.83 -12.43 26.47
N PRO A 363 -6.04 -12.95 25.52
CA PRO A 363 -6.38 -14.23 24.89
C PRO A 363 -6.56 -15.28 25.98
N ALA A 364 -7.50 -16.20 25.77
CA ALA A 364 -7.72 -17.33 26.67
C ALA A 364 -6.45 -18.20 26.69
N ASN A 365 -5.50 -17.86 27.57
CA ASN A 365 -4.38 -18.71 27.88
C ASN A 365 -4.92 -19.87 28.71
N ASP A 366 -4.81 -21.05 28.11
CA ASP A 366 -4.81 -22.39 28.66
C ASP A 366 -4.65 -22.43 30.20
N SER A 367 -5.78 -22.32 30.92
CA SER A 367 -5.85 -22.63 32.33
C SER A 367 -6.12 -24.13 32.49
N ARG A 368 -5.15 -24.94 32.07
CA ARG A 368 -4.91 -26.27 32.63
C ARG A 368 -3.49 -26.29 33.14
N ARG A 369 -3.29 -25.65 34.29
CA ARG A 369 -2.19 -26.03 35.18
C ARG A 369 -2.59 -27.36 35.80
N ASP A 370 -1.85 -28.39 35.39
CA ASP A 370 -1.46 -29.56 36.15
C ASP A 370 -2.05 -29.61 37.57
N GLY A 371 -3.16 -30.34 37.70
CA GLY A 371 -3.54 -30.95 38.96
C GLY A 371 -2.99 -32.37 38.96
N GLU A 372 -2.05 -32.64 39.85
CA GLU A 372 -1.55 -33.98 40.15
C GLU A 372 -2.71 -34.96 40.40
N PRO A 373 -2.61 -36.23 39.97
CA PRO A 373 -3.59 -37.24 40.36
C PRO A 373 -3.39 -37.58 41.84
N GLU A 374 -4.39 -37.31 42.67
CA GLU A 374 -4.48 -37.87 44.03
C GLU A 374 -4.40 -39.40 43.95
N ALA A 375 -3.38 -39.95 44.59
CA ALA A 375 -3.24 -41.37 44.82
C ALA A 375 -4.39 -41.86 45.71
N VAL A 376 -5.21 -42.76 45.16
CA VAL A 376 -6.16 -43.54 45.95
C VAL A 376 -5.38 -44.67 46.62
N GLU A 377 -5.08 -44.51 47.91
CA GLU A 377 -4.68 -45.61 48.77
C GLU A 377 -5.84 -46.60 48.91
N LEU A 378 -5.64 -47.83 48.44
CA LEU A 378 -6.46 -48.99 48.80
C LEU A 378 -5.96 -49.51 50.15
N SER A 379 -6.80 -49.39 51.18
CA SER A 379 -6.64 -50.11 52.44
C SER A 379 -7.87 -50.96 52.74
N ALA A 380 -7.60 -52.24 53.02
CA ALA A 380 -8.44 -53.33 53.53
C ALA A 380 -9.32 -54.08 52.51
#